data_AF-A0A2K3MBU6-F1
#
_entry.id   AF-A0A2K3MBU6-F1
#
_cell.length_a   1.000
_cell.length_b   1.000
_cell.length_c   1.000
_cell.angle_alpha   90.00
_cell.angle_beta   90.00
_cell.angle_gamma   90.00
#
_symmetry.space_group_name_H-M   'P 1'
#
loop_
_entity.id
_entity.type
_entity.pdbx_description
1 polymer ?
#
loop_
_entity_poly.entity_id
_entity_poly.type
_entity_poly.pdbx_seq_one_letter_code
_entity_poly.pdbx_strand_id
1 'polypeptide(L)' 'MVDIELPEDLPLKEAHAIGETLQIKLEKLPEVERAFVHLDFECDHKPEHSVLSKLPNNQP' A
#
# COMPACT_ATOMS: atom_id res chain seq x y z
N MET A 1 -5.24 -4.36 1.52
CA MET A 1 -3.84 -4.10 1.17
C MET A 1 -3.70 -2.64 0.85
N VAL A 2 -2.55 -2.06 1.15
CA VAL A 2 -2.23 -0.66 0.85
C VAL A 2 -0.89 -0.62 0.12
N ASP A 3 -0.78 0.30 -0.82
CA ASP A 3 0.42 0.52 -1.60
C ASP A 3 0.90 1.95 -1.31
N ILE A 4 2.17 2.10 -0.96
CA ILE A 4 2.77 3.40 -0.71
C ILE A 4 4.05 3.58 -1.52
N GLU A 5 4.24 4.80 -2.01
CA GLU A 5 5.46 5.20 -2.68
C GLU A 5 6.48 5.71 -1.67
N LEU A 6 7.72 5.25 -1.80
CA LEU A 6 8.89 5.75 -1.08
C LEU A 6 9.95 6.20 -2.08
N PRO A 7 10.83 7.16 -1.71
CA PRO A 7 11.94 7.55 -2.58
C PRO A 7 12.84 6.36 -2.92
N GLU A 8 13.28 6.26 -4.18
CA GLU A 8 14.19 5.19 -4.64
C GLU A 8 15.51 5.17 -3.86
N ASP A 9 16.04 6.34 -3.49
CA ASP A 9 17.29 6.50 -2.75
C ASP A 9 17.12 6.22 -1.24
N LEU A 10 15.91 5.91 -0.78
CA LEU A 10 15.66 5.63 0.64
C LEU A 10 16.37 4.32 1.05
N PRO A 11 17.16 4.32 2.13
CA PRO A 11 17.82 3.09 2.58
C PRO A 11 16.80 1.98 2.86
N LEU A 12 17.10 0.76 2.41
CA LEU A 12 16.21 -0.40 2.58
C LEU A 12 15.74 -0.60 4.03
N LYS A 13 16.63 -0.31 5.00
CA LYS A 13 16.31 -0.39 6.43
C LYS A 13 15.21 0.60 6.84
N GLU A 14 15.25 1.81 6.30
CA GLU A 14 14.27 2.85 6.58
C GLU A 14 12.95 2.55 5.88
N ALA A 15 13.01 2.12 4.60
CA ALA A 15 11.82 1.66 3.87
C ALA A 15 11.11 0.52 4.63
N HIS A 16 11.88 -0.48 5.09
CA HIS A 16 11.36 -1.58 5.89
C HIS A 16 10.70 -1.11 7.19
N ALA A 17 11.34 -0.19 7.93
CA ALA A 17 10.80 0.34 9.17
C ALA A 17 9.48 1.11 8.94
N ILE A 18 9.37 1.85 7.84
CA ILE A 18 8.14 2.56 7.46
C ILE A 18 7.02 1.55 7.16
N GLY A 19 7.30 0.55 6.32
CA GLY A 19 6.33 -0.49 5.95
C GLY A 19 5.83 -1.28 7.16
N GLU A 20 6.74 -1.75 8.01
CA GLU A 20 6.41 -2.50 9.23
C GLU A 20 5.58 -1.64 10.19
N THR A 21 5.99 -0.39 10.41
CA THR A 21 5.26 0.54 11.29
C THR A 21 3.84 0.79 10.78
N LEU A 22 3.67 0.94 9.46
CA LEU A 22 2.35 1.14 8.86
C LEU A 22 1.49 -0.12 9.00
N GLN A 23 2.03 -1.29 8.71
CA GLN A 23 1.33 -2.57 8.88
C GLN A 23 0.82 -2.73 10.32
N ILE A 24 1.70 -2.56 11.32
CA ILE A 24 1.35 -2.67 12.74
C ILE A 24 0.25 -1.68 13.12
N LYS A 25 0.29 -0.45 12.60
CA LYS A 25 -0.74 0.55 12.87
C LYS A 25 -2.09 0.17 12.27
N LEU A 26 -2.10 -0.39 11.06
CA LEU A 26 -3.32 -0.85 10.40
C LEU A 26 -3.92 -2.05 11.13
N GLU A 27 -3.11 -3.03 11.51
CA GLU A 27 -3.57 -4.23 12.25
C GLU A 27 -4.06 -3.94 13.67
N LYS A 28 -3.78 -2.75 14.22
CA LYS A 28 -4.36 -2.29 15.49
C LYS A 28 -5.79 -1.77 15.36
N LEU A 29 -6.28 -1.53 14.15
CA LEU A 29 -7.64 -1.10 13.93
C LEU A 29 -8.60 -2.28 14.14
N PRO A 30 -9.73 -2.09 14.84
CA PRO A 30 -10.64 -3.18 15.19
C PRO A 30 -11.30 -3.85 13.98
N GLU A 31 -11.29 -3.18 12.82
CA GLU A 31 -11.84 -3.68 11.56
C GLU A 31 -10.82 -4.40 10.66
N VAL A 32 -9.54 -4.43 11.06
CA VAL A 32 -8.45 -4.98 10.25
C VAL A 32 -7.91 -6.25 10.90
N GLU A 33 -8.23 -7.41 10.32
CA GLU A 33 -7.69 -8.70 10.79
C GLU A 33 -6.22 -8.90 10.39
N ARG A 34 -5.84 -8.47 9.17
CA ARG A 34 -4.48 -8.49 8.64
C ARG A 34 -4.26 -7.34 7.67
N ALA A 35 -3.06 -6.76 7.68
CA ALA A 35 -2.66 -5.75 6.71
C ALA A 35 -1.47 -6.22 5.87
N PHE A 36 -1.50 -5.85 4.59
CA PHE A 36 -0.39 -6.04 3.67
C PHE A 36 -0.02 -4.66 3.13
N VAL A 37 1.24 -4.27 3.28
CA VAL A 37 1.79 -3.00 2.82
C VAL A 37 2.79 -3.29 1.71
N HIS A 38 2.51 -2.80 0.51
CA HIS A 38 3.45 -2.80 -0.60
C HIS A 38 4.23 -1.47 -0.61
N LEU A 39 5.53 -1.56 -0.83
CA LEU A 39 6.41 -0.40 -0.94
C LEU A 39 6.92 -0.34 -2.37
N ASP A 40 6.53 0.71 -3.08
CA ASP A 40 6.95 0.98 -4.45
C ASP A 40 7.85 2.21 -4.48
N PHE A 41 8.71 2.31 -5.50
CA PHE A 41 9.52 3.50 -5.77
C PHE A 41 9.20 4.14 -7.14
N GLU A 42 8.36 3.50 -7.95
CA GLU A 42 7.95 3.98 -9.28
C GLU A 42 6.45 3.79 -9.49
N CYS A 43 5.76 4.85 -9.94
CA CYS A 43 4.35 4.80 -10.35
C CYS A 43 4.12 4.37 -11.82
N ASP A 44 5.18 4.29 -12.64
CA ASP A 44 5.08 3.92 -14.06
C ASP A 44 4.86 2.41 -14.28
N HIS A 45 5.13 1.60 -13.25
CA HIS A 45 4.67 0.22 -13.21
C HIS A 45 3.19 0.22 -12.83
N LYS A 46 2.32 -0.06 -13.81
CA LYS A 46 0.87 -0.28 -13.58
C LYS A 46 0.69 -1.15 -12.33
N PRO A 47 -0.25 -0.82 -11.42
CA PRO A 47 -0.49 -1.61 -10.22
C PRO A 47 -0.79 -3.06 -10.61
N GLU A 48 0.15 -3.98 -10.35
CA GLU A 48 -0.02 -5.42 -10.62
C GLU A 48 -1.12 -6.02 -9.74
N HIS A 49 -1.45 -5.34 -8.64
CA HIS A 49 -2.51 -5.69 -7.70
C HIS A 49 -3.57 -4.57 -7.56
N SER A 50 -4.12 -4.08 -8.67
CA SER A 50 -5.40 -3.36 -8.60
C SER A 50 -6.53 -4.31 -8.20
N VAL A 51 -6.84 -4.38 -6.90
CA VAL A 51 -8.18 -4.78 -6.46
C VAL A 51 -9.15 -3.75 -7.02
N LEU A 52 -9.79 -4.11 -8.12
CA LEU A 52 -10.92 -3.42 -8.74
C LEU A 52 -11.95 -3.04 -7.66
N SER A 53 -11.81 -1.85 -7.11
CA SER A 53 -12.93 -1.13 -6.52
C SER A 53 -13.80 -0.74 -7.70
N LYS A 54 -14.66 -1.67 -8.14
CA LYS A 54 -15.72 -1.42 -9.11
C LYS A 54 -16.68 -0.42 -8.46
N LEU A 55 -16.32 0.85 -8.50
CA LEU A 55 -17.31 1.91 -8.44
C LEU A 55 -18.21 1.68 -9.66
N PRO A 56 -19.54 1.52 -9.51
CA PRO A 56 -20.43 1.43 -10.65
C PRO A 56 -20.34 2.76 -11.41
N ASN A 57 -19.78 2.71 -12.61
CA ASN A 57 -19.75 3.84 -13.53
C ASN A 57 -21.19 4.12 -13.95
N ASN A 58 -21.84 5.08 -13.28
CA ASN A 58 -23.16 5.55 -13.68
C ASN A 58 -22.98 6.52 -14.86
N GLN A 59 -22.94 5.96 -16.07
CA GLN A 59 -22.88 6.72 -17.31
C GLN A 59 -24.32 7.08 -17.77
N PRO A 60 -24.63 8.32 -18.17
CA PRO A 60 -25.88 8.62 -18.86
C PRO A 60 -25.92 8.03 -20.28
#